data_AF-A0A2E4RLY6-F1
#
_entry.id   AF-A0A2E4RLY6-F1
#
_cell.length_a   1.000
_cell.length_b   1.000
_cell.length_c   1.000
_cell.angle_alpha   90.00
_cell.angle_beta   90.00
_cell.angle_gamma   90.00
#
_symmetry.space_group_name_H-M   'P 1'
#
loop_
_entity.id
_entity.type
_entity.pdbx_description
1 polymer ?
#
loop_
_entity_poly.entity_id
_entity_poly.type
_entity_poly.pdbx_seq_one_letter_code
_entity_poly.pdbx_strand_id
1 'polypeptide(L)'
;MGQLVGVTEKASSQPGTLRFELNRTLSGQGHERFSTVEEARGDRPSAVLARRLIDHGGVDSVHVYSNIVTVELSRGSTGDGLGDVVTNLYQYWLPGVEPPSFDDAQPEEAAAPVTSGEGGEELSAAAQRVPAHLLERSKAAKERWAAKNG
;
A
#
# COMPACT_ATOMS: atom_id res chain seq x y z
N MET A 1 14.14 2.32 -11.40
CA MET A 1 14.43 2.51 -9.97
C MET A 1 13.45 3.53 -9.43
N GLY A 2 12.67 3.20 -8.39
CA GLY A 2 11.77 4.18 -7.77
C GLY A 2 12.56 5.34 -7.17
N GLN A 3 12.01 6.55 -7.21
CA GLN A 3 12.64 7.72 -6.61
C GLN A 3 12.73 7.56 -5.08
N LEU A 4 13.93 7.75 -4.53
CA LEU A 4 14.24 7.71 -3.09
C LEU A 4 13.43 8.74 -2.30
N VAL A 5 13.26 8.47 -1.01
CA VAL A 5 12.64 9.40 -0.07
C VAL A 5 13.67 10.48 0.28
N GLY A 6 13.45 11.69 -0.21
CA GLY A 6 14.20 12.85 0.25
C GLY A 6 13.67 13.27 1.61
N VAL A 7 14.57 13.35 2.59
CA VAL A 7 14.25 13.72 3.98
C VAL A 7 15.00 15.00 4.33
N THR A 8 14.30 15.97 4.87
CA THR A 8 14.90 17.15 5.51
C THR A 8 14.53 17.14 6.98
N GLU A 9 15.53 17.03 7.84
CA GLU A 9 15.35 17.20 9.28
C GLU A 9 15.29 18.68 9.64
N LYS A 10 14.30 19.04 10.44
CA LYS A 10 14.14 20.37 11.01
C LYS A 10 14.13 20.28 12.53
N ALA A 11 14.96 21.10 13.15
CA ALA A 11 14.91 21.31 14.58
C ALA A 11 13.53 21.86 14.97
N SER A 12 12.93 21.27 16.00
CA SER A 12 11.72 21.81 16.63
C SER A 12 12.09 22.84 17.69
N SER A 13 11.20 23.80 17.95
CA SER A 13 11.31 24.70 19.10
C SER A 13 11.05 23.99 20.43
N GLN A 14 10.45 22.80 20.39
CA GLN A 14 10.22 21.94 21.56
C GLN A 14 11.38 20.96 21.74
N PRO A 15 12.11 21.00 22.88
CA PRO A 15 13.16 20.04 23.17
C PRO A 15 12.63 18.60 23.16
N GLY A 16 13.42 17.68 22.61
CA GLY A 16 13.03 16.27 22.48
C GLY A 16 12.08 15.98 21.33
N THR A 17 11.79 16.97 20.46
CA THR A 17 10.99 16.75 19.25
C THR A 17 11.82 16.94 17.99
N LEU A 18 11.78 15.94 17.11
CA LEU A 18 12.37 16.01 15.78
C LEU A 18 11.27 16.03 14.72
N ARG A 19 11.48 16.82 13.67
CA ARG A 19 10.55 16.92 12.56
C ARG A 19 11.28 16.57 11.27
N PHE A 20 10.75 15.60 10.56
CA PHE A 20 11.18 15.24 9.21
C PHE A 20 10.15 15.71 8.20
N GLU A 21 10.61 16.39 7.16
CA GLU A 21 9.82 16.74 6.00
C GLU A 21 10.26 15.90 4.80
N LEU A 22 9.32 15.21 4.18
CA LEU A 22 9.58 14.25 3.13
C LEU A 22 9.09 14.78 1.78
N ASN A 23 9.70 14.31 0.69
CA ASN A 23 9.18 14.49 -0.67
C ASN A 23 8.04 13.51 -1.02
N ARG A 24 7.53 12.77 -0.04
CA ARG A 24 6.48 11.74 -0.18
C ARG A 24 5.43 11.91 0.90
N THR A 25 4.17 11.78 0.51
CA THR A 25 3.05 11.68 1.44
C THR A 25 2.94 10.26 1.98
N LEU A 26 2.91 10.11 3.30
CA LEU A 26 2.84 8.82 4.01
C LEU A 26 1.45 8.52 4.58
N SER A 27 0.66 9.55 4.90
CA SER A 27 -0.72 9.42 5.37
C SER A 27 -1.69 10.25 4.54
N GLY A 28 -2.98 9.96 4.66
CA GLY A 28 -4.05 10.72 4.02
C GLY A 28 -4.38 12.03 4.73
N GLN A 29 -5.68 12.33 4.86
CA GLN A 29 -6.18 13.55 5.52
C GLN A 29 -6.13 13.48 7.07
N GLY A 30 -5.81 12.31 7.63
CA GLY A 30 -5.80 12.08 9.07
C GLY A 30 -4.45 12.36 9.72
N HIS A 31 -4.51 12.84 10.95
CA HIS A 31 -3.38 12.85 11.88
C HIS A 31 -3.27 11.48 12.52
N GLU A 32 -2.14 10.80 12.30
CA GLU A 32 -1.88 9.48 12.88
C GLU A 32 -0.83 9.63 13.98
N ARG A 33 -1.08 9.06 15.16
CA ARG A 33 -0.13 9.04 16.27
C ARG A 33 0.01 7.61 16.77
N PHE A 34 1.25 7.20 17.01
CA PHE A 34 1.63 5.89 17.48
C PHE A 34 2.59 6.05 18.65
N SER A 35 2.30 5.39 19.77
CA SER A 35 3.17 5.37 20.95
C SER A 35 3.73 3.97 21.20
N THR A 36 3.19 2.95 20.51
CA THR A 36 3.61 1.56 20.64
C THR A 36 3.62 0.86 19.27
N VAL A 37 4.39 -0.22 19.16
CA VAL A 37 4.44 -1.06 17.96
C VAL A 37 3.08 -1.73 17.71
N GLU A 38 2.38 -2.06 18.79
CA GLU A 38 1.06 -2.68 18.76
C GLU A 38 -0.02 -1.74 18.22
N GLU A 39 0.15 -0.41 18.31
CA GLU A 39 -0.74 0.57 17.67
C GLU A 39 -0.45 0.69 16.16
N ALA A 40 0.82 0.53 15.78
CA ALA A 40 1.32 0.63 14.41
C ALA A 40 1.04 -0.64 13.57
N ARG A 41 -0.23 -1.05 13.49
CA ARG A 41 -0.67 -2.26 12.78
C ARG A 41 -0.88 -2.07 11.28
N GLY A 42 -0.70 -3.17 10.55
CA GLY A 42 -0.93 -3.27 9.11
C GLY A 42 0.22 -2.72 8.26
N ASP A 43 -0.04 -2.58 6.96
CA ASP A 43 0.98 -2.31 5.94
C ASP A 43 0.95 -0.87 5.41
N ARG A 44 0.18 0.01 6.06
CA ARG A 44 0.16 1.43 5.71
C ARG A 44 1.55 2.03 5.92
N PRO A 45 2.07 2.86 5.01
CA PRO A 45 3.42 3.41 5.14
C PRO A 45 3.68 4.15 6.46
N SER A 46 2.68 4.88 6.97
CA SER A 46 2.73 5.54 8.27
C SER A 46 2.95 4.57 9.43
N ALA A 47 2.22 3.45 9.45
CA ALA A 47 2.33 2.40 10.47
C ALA A 47 3.66 1.66 10.36
N VAL A 48 4.09 1.29 9.16
CA VAL A 48 5.38 0.62 8.93
C VAL A 48 6.54 1.51 9.41
N LEU A 49 6.51 2.81 9.06
CA LEU A 49 7.53 3.74 9.51
C LEU A 49 7.52 3.92 11.03
N ALA A 50 6.34 4.12 11.63
CA ALA A 50 6.22 4.29 13.07
C ALA A 50 6.79 3.08 13.84
N ARG A 51 6.47 1.86 13.40
CA ARG A 51 7.05 0.64 13.96
C ARG A 51 8.57 0.63 13.89
N ARG A 52 9.15 0.90 12.71
CA ARG A 52 10.62 0.93 12.53
C ARG A 52 11.30 1.98 13.42
N LEU A 53 10.69 3.14 13.60
CA LEU A 53 11.23 4.20 14.46
C LEU A 53 11.13 3.84 15.96
N ILE A 54 10.04 3.22 16.38
CA ILE A 54 9.88 2.76 17.76
C ILE A 54 10.85 1.60 18.05
N ASP A 55 10.98 0.63 17.13
CA ASP A 55 11.90 -0.51 17.24
C ASP A 55 13.39 -0.09 17.22
N HIS A 56 13.73 1.00 16.51
CA HIS A 56 15.07 1.60 16.57
C HIS A 56 15.44 2.04 18.01
N GLY A 57 14.43 2.39 18.81
CA GLY A 57 14.60 2.80 20.20
C GLY A 57 14.85 4.29 20.37
N GLY A 58 14.68 4.76 21.62
CA GLY A 58 14.84 6.17 21.98
C GLY A 58 13.69 7.08 21.54
N VAL A 59 12.57 6.51 21.11
CA VAL A 59 11.37 7.20 20.63
C VAL A 59 10.20 6.89 21.56
N ASP A 60 9.56 7.93 22.10
CA ASP A 60 8.35 7.83 22.93
C ASP A 60 7.07 7.82 22.08
N SER A 61 7.03 8.60 21.00
CA SER A 61 5.90 8.55 20.06
C SER A 61 6.25 9.09 18.67
N VAL A 62 5.48 8.65 17.68
CA VAL A 62 5.57 9.08 16.28
C VAL A 62 4.23 9.63 15.85
N HIS A 63 4.22 10.85 15.29
CA HIS A 63 3.07 11.48 14.69
C HIS A 63 3.31 11.71 13.20
N VAL A 64 2.37 11.28 12.36
CA VAL A 64 2.47 11.38 10.89
C VAL A 64 1.27 12.13 10.35
N TYR A 65 1.55 13.17 9.56
CA TYR A 65 0.54 13.92 8.82
C TYR A 65 1.06 14.29 7.44
N SER A 66 0.40 13.78 6.40
CA SER A 66 0.82 13.93 5.01
C SER A 66 2.29 13.52 4.82
N ASN A 67 3.18 14.47 4.53
CA ASN A 67 4.62 14.28 4.33
C ASN A 67 5.47 14.74 5.52
N ILE A 68 4.86 14.99 6.67
CA ILE A 68 5.53 15.44 7.89
C ILE A 68 5.49 14.31 8.91
N VAL A 69 6.67 13.96 9.43
CA VAL A 69 6.83 12.99 10.52
C VAL A 69 7.42 13.73 11.70
N THR A 70 6.71 13.75 12.82
CA THR A 70 7.16 14.31 14.08
C THR A 70 7.46 13.17 15.03
N VAL A 71 8.69 13.13 15.55
CA VAL A 71 9.14 12.12 16.50
C VAL A 71 9.36 12.79 17.85
N GLU A 72 8.74 12.24 18.89
CA GLU A 72 9.02 12.59 20.27
C GLU A 72 10.05 11.60 20.81
N LEU A 73 11.21 12.10 21.21
CA LEU A 73 12.32 11.32 21.73
C LEU A 73 12.15 11.05 23.21
N SER A 74 12.55 9.85 23.63
CA SER A 74 12.66 9.52 25.05
C SER A 74 13.68 10.42 25.74
N ARG A 75 13.51 10.63 27.06
CA ARG A 75 14.40 11.49 27.83
C ARG A 75 15.86 11.03 27.74
N GLY A 76 16.73 11.93 27.31
CA GLY A 76 18.18 11.67 27.18
C GLY A 76 18.58 10.95 25.89
N SER A 77 17.61 10.61 25.02
CA SER A 77 17.89 10.06 23.70
C SER A 77 18.27 11.15 22.70
N THR A 78 19.06 10.76 21.69
CA THR A 78 19.38 11.58 20.52
C THR A 78 18.59 11.09 19.31
N GLY A 79 18.54 11.92 18.25
CA GLY A 79 17.92 11.56 16.98
C GLY A 79 18.77 10.71 16.04
N ASP A 80 19.92 10.24 16.52
CA ASP A 80 20.95 9.65 15.66
C ASP A 80 20.40 8.42 14.92
N GLY A 81 20.58 8.37 13.61
CA GLY A 81 20.12 7.26 12.76
C GLY A 81 18.63 7.30 12.39
N LEU A 82 17.79 8.11 13.04
CA LEU A 82 16.35 8.16 12.72
C LEU A 82 16.07 8.67 11.30
N GLY A 83 16.87 9.61 10.80
CA GLY A 83 16.78 10.10 9.43
C GLY A 83 17.03 9.00 8.37
N ASP A 84 17.93 8.06 8.66
CA ASP A 84 18.22 6.93 7.78
C ASP A 84 17.05 5.94 7.74
N VAL A 85 16.41 5.69 8.88
CA VAL A 85 15.19 4.86 8.96
C VAL A 85 14.09 5.42 8.05
N VAL A 86 13.89 6.74 8.07
CA VAL A 86 12.88 7.42 7.23
C VAL A 86 13.28 7.34 5.75
N THR A 87 14.54 7.60 5.43
CA THR A 87 15.08 7.58 4.06
C THR A 87 14.93 6.20 3.41
N ASN A 88 15.13 5.14 4.21
CA ASN A 88 15.11 3.75 3.75
C ASN A 88 13.71 3.11 3.81
N LEU A 89 12.64 3.87 4.06
CA LEU A 89 11.27 3.33 4.19
C LEU A 89 10.87 2.45 3.00
N TYR A 90 11.13 2.91 1.78
CA TYR A 90 10.79 2.21 0.52
C TYR A 90 12.00 1.51 -0.13
N GLN A 91 13.10 1.33 0.61
CA GLN A 91 14.24 0.58 0.10
C GLN A 91 14.06 -0.90 0.43
N TYR A 92 13.84 -1.71 -0.62
CA TYR A 92 13.69 -3.15 -0.50
C TYR A 92 15.04 -3.90 -0.47
N TRP A 93 16.10 -3.27 -0.99
CA TRP A 93 17.43 -3.85 -1.10
C TRP A 93 18.36 -3.20 -0.08
N LEU A 94 18.23 -3.61 1.18
CA LEU A 94 19.15 -3.24 2.25
C LEU A 94 20.22 -4.34 2.38
N PRO A 95 21.49 -4.00 2.64
CA PRO A 95 22.51 -5.02 2.91
C PRO A 95 22.06 -5.96 4.03
N GLY A 96 21.96 -7.26 3.73
CA GLY A 96 21.55 -8.29 4.70
C GLY A 96 20.05 -8.55 4.81
N VAL A 97 19.19 -7.86 4.04
CA VAL A 97 17.76 -8.18 3.94
C VAL A 97 17.53 -9.05 2.70
N GLU A 98 17.03 -10.26 2.90
CA GLU A 98 16.66 -11.16 1.80
C GLU A 98 15.46 -10.55 1.06
N PRO A 99 15.57 -10.29 -0.26
CA PRO A 99 14.47 -9.74 -1.03
C PRO A 99 13.29 -10.74 -1.08
N PRO A 100 12.04 -10.25 -1.09
CA PRO A 100 10.89 -11.12 -1.28
C PRO A 100 11.01 -11.86 -2.61
N SER A 101 10.69 -13.15 -2.61
CA SER A 101 10.74 -13.97 -3.81
C SER A 101 9.60 -13.56 -4.76
N PHE A 102 9.75 -13.82 -6.07
CA PHE A 102 8.72 -13.47 -7.04
C PHE A 102 7.39 -14.19 -6.78
N ASP A 103 7.42 -15.34 -6.10
CA ASP A 103 6.22 -16.10 -5.72
C ASP A 103 5.43 -15.42 -4.58
N ASP A 104 6.07 -14.60 -3.74
CA ASP A 104 5.41 -13.86 -2.64
C ASP A 104 4.71 -12.57 -3.12
N ALA A 105 5.04 -12.09 -4.33
CA ALA A 105 4.58 -10.81 -4.87
C ALA A 105 3.27 -10.90 -5.66
N GLN A 106 2.77 -12.11 -5.93
CA GLN A 106 1.43 -12.30 -6.48
C GLN A 106 0.42 -12.18 -5.32
N PRO A 107 -0.47 -11.16 -5.28
CA PRO A 107 -1.68 -11.32 -4.50
C PRO A 107 -2.32 -12.62 -4.98
N GLU A 108 -2.81 -13.44 -4.04
CA GLU A 108 -3.48 -14.70 -4.34
C GLU A 108 -4.76 -14.39 -5.14
N GLU A 109 -4.58 -14.19 -6.44
CA GLU A 109 -5.62 -14.03 -7.41
C GLU A 109 -6.23 -15.41 -7.51
N ALA A 110 -7.31 -15.60 -6.73
CA ALA A 110 -8.11 -16.81 -6.73
C ALA A 110 -8.26 -17.27 -8.16
N ALA A 111 -7.56 -18.35 -8.51
CA ALA A 111 -7.45 -18.83 -9.86
C ALA A 111 -8.87 -18.95 -10.43
N ALA A 112 -9.18 -18.07 -11.39
CA ALA A 112 -10.44 -18.17 -12.09
C ALA A 112 -10.50 -19.56 -12.71
N PRO A 113 -11.52 -20.39 -12.43
CA PRO A 113 -11.57 -21.73 -12.97
C PRO A 113 -11.60 -21.62 -14.49
N VAL A 114 -10.55 -22.14 -15.13
CA VAL A 114 -10.49 -22.33 -16.58
C VAL A 114 -11.49 -23.43 -16.94
N THR A 115 -12.73 -23.03 -17.27
CA THR A 115 -13.71 -23.98 -17.82
C THR A 115 -13.34 -24.24 -19.28
N SER A 116 -12.56 -25.29 -19.51
CA SER A 116 -12.38 -25.84 -20.85
C SER A 116 -13.55 -26.77 -21.18
N GLY A 117 -14.42 -26.32 -22.08
CA GLY A 117 -15.28 -27.14 -22.94
C GLY A 117 -16.55 -27.75 -22.32
N GLU A 118 -17.71 -27.39 -22.85
CA GLU A 118 -18.43 -28.17 -23.87
C GLU A 118 -19.70 -27.42 -24.26
N GLY A 119 -20.00 -27.37 -25.56
CA GLY A 119 -21.19 -26.70 -26.08
C GLY A 119 -22.46 -27.39 -25.60
N GLY A 120 -23.09 -26.82 -24.58
CA GLY A 120 -24.46 -27.10 -24.17
C GLY A 120 -25.18 -25.79 -23.91
N GLU A 121 -26.45 -25.70 -24.30
CA GLU A 121 -27.32 -24.50 -24.24
C GLU A 121 -27.60 -23.97 -22.82
N GLU A 122 -26.79 -24.33 -21.82
CA GLU A 122 -26.89 -23.78 -20.47
C GLU A 122 -26.12 -22.47 -20.36
N LEU A 123 -26.87 -21.39 -20.10
CA LEU A 123 -26.31 -20.08 -19.81
C LEU A 123 -25.44 -20.19 -18.55
N SER A 124 -24.20 -19.69 -18.63
CA SER A 124 -23.29 -19.61 -17.49
C SER A 124 -23.96 -18.92 -16.29
N ALA A 125 -23.49 -19.21 -15.08
CA ALA A 125 -24.04 -18.60 -13.85
C ALA A 125 -24.01 -17.06 -13.87
N ALA A 126 -23.11 -16.45 -14.65
CA ALA A 126 -23.09 -15.01 -14.89
C ALA A 126 -24.21 -14.57 -15.86
N ALA A 127 -24.47 -15.34 -16.91
CA ALA A 127 -25.51 -15.05 -17.89
C ALA A 127 -26.94 -15.20 -17.33
N GLN A 128 -27.15 -16.06 -16.34
CA GLN A 128 -28.46 -16.20 -15.64
C GLN A 128 -28.86 -14.93 -14.86
N ARG A 129 -27.89 -14.07 -14.51
CA ARG A 129 -28.15 -12.77 -13.84
C ARG A 129 -28.57 -11.68 -14.81
N VAL A 130 -28.44 -11.90 -16.12
CA VAL A 130 -28.81 -10.92 -17.15
C VAL A 130 -30.30 -11.09 -17.49
N PRO A 131 -31.10 -10.01 -17.44
CA PRO A 131 -32.50 -10.06 -17.86
C PRO A 131 -32.67 -10.60 -19.28
N ALA A 132 -33.63 -11.52 -19.48
CA ALA A 132 -33.81 -12.27 -20.74
C ALA A 132 -33.93 -11.38 -21.99
N HIS A 133 -34.65 -10.25 -21.89
CA HIS A 133 -34.82 -9.33 -23.02
C HIS A 133 -33.52 -8.69 -23.53
N LEU A 134 -32.48 -8.59 -22.69
CA LEU A 134 -31.16 -8.10 -23.12
C LEU A 134 -30.38 -9.16 -23.87
N LEU A 135 -30.52 -10.43 -23.49
CA LEU A 135 -29.92 -11.55 -24.20
C LEU A 135 -30.52 -11.69 -25.60
N GLU A 136 -31.84 -11.57 -25.73
CA GLU A 136 -32.54 -11.57 -27.02
C GLU A 136 -32.07 -10.43 -27.94
N ARG A 137 -31.97 -9.20 -27.40
CA ARG A 137 -31.46 -8.04 -28.15
C ARG A 137 -30.02 -8.26 -28.62
N SER A 138 -29.18 -8.87 -27.78
CA SER A 138 -27.79 -9.15 -28.14
C SER A 138 -27.68 -10.19 -29.27
N LYS A 139 -28.51 -11.24 -29.25
CA LYS A 139 -28.59 -12.26 -30.32
C LYS A 139 -29.02 -11.62 -31.64
N ALA A 140 -30.10 -10.85 -31.63
CA ALA A 140 -30.59 -10.15 -32.82
C ALA A 140 -29.57 -9.14 -33.39
N ALA A 141 -28.84 -8.44 -32.53
CA ALA A 141 -27.78 -7.52 -32.97
C ALA A 141 -26.61 -8.28 -33.64
N LYS A 142 -26.23 -9.43 -33.10
CA LYS A 142 -25.17 -10.29 -33.65
C LYS A 142 -25.56 -10.86 -35.02
N GLU A 143 -26.79 -11.31 -35.19
CA GLU A 143 -27.32 -11.79 -36.47
C GLU A 143 -27.33 -10.69 -37.54
N ARG A 144 -27.78 -9.48 -37.17
CA ARG A 144 -27.74 -8.31 -38.07
C ARG A 144 -26.33 -7.93 -38.47
N TRP A 145 -25.38 -8.03 -37.56
CA TRP A 145 -23.97 -7.75 -37.84
C TRP A 145 -23.36 -8.81 -38.76
N ALA A 146 -23.63 -10.09 -38.50
CA ALA A 146 -23.18 -11.19 -39.35
C ALA A 146 -23.76 -11.10 -40.77
N ALA A 147 -25.04 -10.76 -40.92
CA ALA A 147 -25.68 -10.57 -42.22
C ALA A 147 -25.15 -9.35 -43.00
N LYS A 148 -24.50 -8.40 -42.33
CA LYS A 148 -23.92 -7.20 -42.95
C LYS A 148 -22.45 -7.37 -43.31
N ASN A 149 -21.75 -8.28 -42.64
CA ASN A 149 -20.29 -8.46 -42.73
C ASN A 149 -19.86 -9.87 -43.15
N GLY A 150 -20.79 -10.73 -43.53
CA GLY A 150 -20.56 -12.02 -44.20
C GLY A 150 -21.04 -11.97 -45.64
#